data_AF-A0A8J7SNG9-F1
#
_entry.id   AF-A0A8J7SNG9-F1
#
_cell.length_a   1.000
_cell.length_b   1.000
_cell.length_c   1.000
_cell.angle_alpha   90.00
_cell.angle_beta   90.00
_cell.angle_gamma   90.00
#
_symmetry.space_group_name_H-M   'P 1'
#
loop_
_entity.id
_entity.type
_entity.pdbx_description
1 polymer ?
#
loop_
_entity_poly.entity_id
_entity_poly.type
_entity_poly.pdbx_seq_one_letter_code
_entity_poly.pdbx_strand_id
1 'polypeptide(L)'
;MAGSIYPTEIIPQKSYKFIAIDRLNEVEGILLARTSLESEEDTFDEEHGYLREGAFVRNDKDVFGLSMNFMGGEFNEDHVKFKTTDDGSKYWEEKEDVNFSLYGSCYQELEETKPCILYLLKDLHNIKIPYEKKADKNFKKQLKVAENEFDLDFSVPTNTKDPLIDVEAVGFIEHKPTKLNFWHVEFHVKDCFMKRVDRNKVKIKKDALGIPTTWAGLVSAFLIEKIFLKKYKKKIVPTEIDSEFYIVDKN
;
A
#
# COMPACT_ATOMS: atom_id res chain seq x y z
N MET A 1 -30.93 9.70 7.85
CA MET A 1 -30.06 8.55 7.51
C MET A 1 -28.88 8.60 8.47
N ALA A 2 -28.41 7.46 8.97
CA ALA A 2 -27.27 7.46 9.90
C ALA A 2 -26.02 7.84 9.10
N GLY A 3 -25.56 9.09 9.22
CA GLY A 3 -24.29 9.50 8.63
C GLY A 3 -23.22 8.53 9.09
N SER A 4 -22.47 7.94 8.16
CA SER A 4 -21.45 6.97 8.57
C SER A 4 -20.41 7.74 9.39
N ILE A 5 -20.32 7.42 10.68
CA ILE A 5 -19.30 7.97 11.56
C ILE A 5 -17.96 7.47 11.04
N TYR A 6 -17.12 8.38 10.55
CA TYR A 6 -15.77 8.04 10.12
C TYR A 6 -14.98 7.50 11.32
N PRO A 7 -14.14 6.46 11.16
CA PRO A 7 -13.52 5.80 12.30
C PRO A 7 -12.71 6.76 13.16
N THR A 8 -12.99 6.82 14.46
CA THR A 8 -12.28 7.73 15.38
C THR A 8 -10.81 7.36 15.56
N GLU A 9 -10.44 6.13 15.23
CA GLU A 9 -9.09 5.57 15.34
C GLU A 9 -8.06 6.29 14.46
N ILE A 10 -8.50 6.91 13.35
CA ILE A 10 -7.63 7.66 12.44
C ILE A 10 -7.61 9.17 12.72
N ILE A 11 -8.28 9.60 13.79
CA ILE A 11 -8.14 10.97 14.29
C ILE A 11 -6.82 11.05 15.07
N PRO A 12 -5.90 11.99 14.74
CA PRO A 12 -4.63 12.10 15.43
C PRO A 12 -4.80 12.30 16.93
N GLN A 13 -3.97 11.61 17.70
CA GLN A 13 -3.90 11.75 19.15
C GLN A 13 -2.48 12.18 19.54
N LYS A 14 -2.34 12.84 20.71
CA LYS A 14 -1.04 13.28 21.21
C LYS A 14 -0.03 12.13 21.36
N SER A 15 -0.52 10.95 21.72
CA SER A 15 0.26 9.73 21.82
C SER A 15 -0.20 8.78 20.72
N TYR A 16 0.73 8.21 19.96
CA TYR A 16 0.36 7.26 18.91
C TYR A 16 -0.22 5.99 19.53
N LYS A 17 -1.42 5.64 19.06
CA LYS A 17 -2.10 4.37 19.32
C LYS A 17 -2.15 3.55 18.05
N PHE A 18 -1.71 2.30 18.15
CA PHE A 18 -1.78 1.34 17.05
C PHE A 18 -3.18 1.23 16.46
N ILE A 19 -3.25 1.29 15.12
CA ILE A 19 -4.50 1.14 14.36
C ILE A 19 -4.55 -0.26 13.77
N ALA A 20 -5.57 -1.03 14.15
CA ALA A 20 -5.82 -2.36 13.60
C ALA A 20 -6.47 -2.25 12.21
N ILE A 21 -5.66 -2.31 11.16
CA ILE A 21 -6.11 -2.13 9.77
C ILE A 21 -7.20 -3.14 9.37
N ASP A 22 -7.14 -4.38 9.87
CA ASP A 22 -8.18 -5.39 9.60
C ASP A 22 -9.57 -4.90 9.99
N ARG A 23 -9.70 -4.18 11.12
CA ARG A 23 -10.99 -3.62 11.57
C ARG A 23 -11.42 -2.43 10.74
N LEU A 24 -10.48 -1.55 10.38
CA LEU A 24 -10.77 -0.44 9.48
C LEU A 24 -11.25 -0.94 8.12
N ASN A 25 -10.71 -2.05 7.65
CA ASN A 25 -11.10 -2.64 6.37
C ASN A 25 -12.55 -3.15 6.33
N GLU A 26 -13.19 -3.35 7.48
CA GLU A 26 -14.62 -3.68 7.60
C GLU A 26 -15.53 -2.46 7.38
N VAL A 27 -14.98 -1.25 7.45
CA VAL A 27 -15.69 0.01 7.21
C VAL A 27 -15.67 0.33 5.72
N GLU A 28 -16.86 0.55 5.14
CA GLU A 28 -16.97 0.90 3.73
C GLU A 28 -16.44 2.31 3.46
N GLY A 29 -15.84 2.50 2.27
CA GLY A 29 -15.48 3.83 1.78
C GLY A 29 -14.19 4.42 2.36
N ILE A 30 -13.38 3.68 3.14
CA ILE A 30 -12.06 4.16 3.53
C ILE A 30 -11.18 4.29 2.29
N LEU A 31 -10.73 5.53 2.03
CA LEU A 31 -9.86 5.88 0.93
C LEU A 31 -8.41 6.04 1.40
N LEU A 32 -7.50 5.62 0.54
CA LEU A 32 -6.06 5.80 0.64
C LEU A 32 -5.61 6.74 -0.48
N ALA A 33 -4.79 7.71 -0.15
CA ALA A 33 -4.24 8.68 -1.09
C ALA A 33 -2.75 8.47 -1.30
N ARG A 34 -2.32 8.56 -2.55
CA ARG A 34 -0.92 8.61 -2.95
C ARG A 34 -0.69 9.78 -3.88
N THR A 35 0.32 10.59 -3.56
CA THR A 35 0.81 11.62 -4.47
C THR A 35 1.52 10.98 -5.66
N SER A 36 1.16 11.40 -6.87
CA SER A 36 1.86 11.03 -8.10
C SER A 36 3.32 11.48 -8.09
N LEU A 37 4.16 10.75 -8.82
CA LEU A 37 5.55 11.12 -9.07
C LEU A 37 5.71 12.12 -10.21
N GLU A 38 4.67 12.31 -11.02
CA GLU A 38 4.69 13.03 -12.29
C GLU A 38 3.62 14.13 -12.33
N SER A 39 3.60 14.93 -13.40
CA SER A 39 2.56 15.95 -13.66
C SER A 39 1.17 15.32 -13.88
N GLU A 40 0.10 16.12 -13.91
CA GLU A 40 -1.27 15.64 -14.24
C GLU A 40 -1.32 14.92 -15.61
N GLU A 41 -0.68 15.52 -16.62
CA GLU A 41 -0.64 15.05 -18.01
C GLU A 41 0.13 13.72 -18.15
N ASP A 42 1.17 13.56 -17.33
CA ASP A 42 1.98 12.34 -17.25
C ASP A 42 1.42 11.31 -16.27
N THR A 43 0.48 11.71 -15.41
CA THR A 43 -0.16 10.81 -14.45
C THR A 43 -1.29 10.03 -15.09
N PHE A 44 -2.14 10.71 -15.85
CA PHE A 44 -3.31 10.10 -16.47
C PHE A 44 -3.17 10.11 -17.99
N ASP A 45 -3.63 9.05 -18.66
CA ASP A 45 -3.81 9.13 -20.10
C ASP A 45 -4.95 10.11 -20.43
N GLU A 46 -4.77 10.95 -21.45
CA GLU A 46 -5.73 12.02 -21.78
C GLU A 46 -7.06 11.47 -22.32
N GLU A 47 -7.03 10.32 -23.01
CA GLU A 47 -8.16 9.79 -23.78
C GLU A 47 -9.19 9.08 -22.89
N HIS A 48 -8.73 8.41 -21.85
CA HIS A 48 -9.50 7.52 -20.99
C HIS A 48 -9.31 7.80 -19.50
N GLY A 49 -8.28 8.57 -19.12
CA GLY A 49 -8.00 8.91 -17.73
C GLY A 49 -7.51 7.74 -16.89
N TYR A 50 -6.87 6.71 -17.48
CA TYR A 50 -6.22 5.65 -16.72
C TYR A 50 -4.87 6.15 -16.18
N LEU A 51 -4.48 5.59 -15.04
CA LEU A 51 -3.17 5.85 -14.46
C LEU A 51 -2.06 5.31 -15.38
N ARG A 52 -1.00 6.09 -15.59
CA ARG A 52 0.21 5.64 -16.29
C ARG A 52 1.17 4.95 -15.31
N GLU A 53 1.85 3.91 -15.75
CA GLU A 53 2.75 3.11 -14.89
C GLU A 53 3.83 3.95 -14.19
N GLY A 54 4.49 4.84 -14.93
CA GLY A 54 5.55 5.70 -14.41
C GLY A 54 5.10 6.73 -13.38
N ALA A 55 3.79 7.05 -13.35
CA ALA A 55 3.22 8.02 -12.42
C ALA A 55 3.22 7.53 -10.97
N PHE A 56 3.26 6.21 -10.79
CA PHE A 56 3.02 5.58 -9.50
C PHE A 56 4.28 4.99 -8.86
N VAL A 57 5.13 4.33 -9.64
CA VAL A 57 6.39 3.72 -9.19
C VAL A 57 7.53 4.01 -10.15
N ARG A 58 8.73 4.30 -9.63
CA ARG A 58 9.93 4.47 -10.47
C ARG A 58 10.55 3.14 -10.87
N ASN A 59 10.41 2.14 -10.00
CA ASN A 59 10.92 0.80 -10.20
C ASN A 59 9.92 -0.21 -9.63
N ASP A 60 9.85 -1.40 -10.22
CA ASP A 60 9.01 -2.51 -9.77
C ASP A 60 9.17 -2.82 -8.26
N LYS A 61 10.37 -2.64 -7.68
CA LYS A 61 10.61 -2.91 -6.25
C LYS A 61 9.96 -1.88 -5.32
N ASP A 62 9.60 -0.71 -5.83
CA ASP A 62 9.04 0.38 -5.04
C ASP A 62 7.58 0.11 -4.64
N VAL A 63 6.96 -0.91 -5.22
CA VAL A 63 5.67 -1.45 -4.76
C VAL A 63 5.76 -2.03 -3.34
N PHE A 64 6.93 -2.54 -2.94
CA PHE A 64 7.14 -3.09 -1.60
C PHE A 64 7.49 -1.96 -0.64
N GLY A 65 6.58 -1.62 0.28
CA GLY A 65 6.74 -0.42 1.12
C GLY A 65 6.32 0.85 0.40
N LEU A 66 5.26 0.74 -0.40
CA LEU A 66 4.70 1.89 -1.10
C LEU A 66 3.96 2.79 -0.10
N SER A 67 4.39 4.04 -0.02
CA SER A 67 3.86 5.04 0.90
C SER A 67 2.55 5.67 0.41
N MET A 68 1.58 5.78 1.30
CA MET A 68 0.25 6.36 1.09
C MET A 68 -0.25 7.03 2.39
N ASN A 69 -1.44 7.63 2.34
CA ASN A 69 -2.12 8.23 3.49
C ASN A 69 -3.57 7.76 3.58
N PHE A 70 -4.10 7.57 4.79
CA PHE A 70 -5.55 7.58 4.98
C PHE A 70 -6.13 8.94 4.59
N MET A 71 -7.23 8.94 3.86
CA MET A 71 -8.05 10.15 3.67
C MET A 71 -9.04 10.28 4.83
N GLY A 72 -9.54 11.50 5.06
CA GLY A 72 -10.47 11.82 6.13
C GLY A 72 -9.81 11.92 7.52
N GLY A 73 -10.61 12.01 8.58
CA GLY A 73 -10.09 12.21 9.94
C GLY A 73 -9.24 13.49 10.07
N GLU A 74 -9.56 14.50 9.27
CA GLU A 74 -8.84 15.78 9.01
C GLU A 74 -7.83 15.77 7.85
N PHE A 75 -7.38 14.62 7.32
CA PHE A 75 -6.53 14.61 6.13
C PHE A 75 -7.34 14.76 4.84
N ASN A 76 -7.01 15.75 4.02
CA ASN A 76 -7.65 16.00 2.73
C ASN A 76 -6.61 16.03 1.60
N GLU A 77 -7.09 16.17 0.36
CA GLU A 77 -6.23 16.17 -0.82
C GLU A 77 -5.23 17.32 -0.82
N ASP A 78 -5.62 18.50 -0.34
CA ASP A 78 -4.72 19.67 -0.28
C ASP A 78 -3.54 19.46 0.67
N HIS A 79 -3.59 18.48 1.57
CA HIS A 79 -2.47 18.16 2.46
C HIS A 79 -1.36 17.36 1.79
N VAL A 80 -1.60 16.76 0.62
CA VAL A 80 -0.61 15.93 -0.09
C VAL A 80 0.59 16.73 -0.63
N LYS A 81 0.47 18.06 -0.69
CA LYS A 81 1.54 18.98 -1.08
C LYS A 81 2.62 19.14 -0.01
N PHE A 82 2.37 18.71 1.23
CA PHE A 82 3.36 18.79 2.30
C PHE A 82 4.23 17.55 2.31
N LYS A 83 5.52 17.73 2.06
CA LYS A 83 6.52 16.67 2.13
C LYS A 83 7.33 16.80 3.42
N THR A 84 7.31 15.77 4.24
CA THR A 84 8.14 15.71 5.45
C THR A 84 9.61 15.48 5.10
N THR A 85 10.51 16.13 5.83
CA THR A 85 11.97 15.98 5.72
C THR A 85 12.58 15.60 7.07
N ASP A 86 13.84 15.16 7.04
CA ASP A 86 14.68 14.97 8.23
C ASP A 86 13.99 14.18 9.35
N ASP A 87 14.02 14.69 10.58
CA ASP A 87 13.42 14.06 11.75
C ASP A 87 11.89 13.98 11.66
N GLY A 88 11.23 14.85 10.88
CA GLY A 88 9.79 14.80 10.62
C GLY A 88 9.35 13.54 9.85
N SER A 89 10.26 12.96 9.07
CA SER A 89 10.02 11.75 8.28
C SER A 89 10.25 10.43 9.05
N LYS A 90 10.79 10.49 10.26
CA LYS A 90 11.01 9.31 11.10
C LYS A 90 9.67 8.72 11.55
N TYR A 91 9.61 7.40 11.73
CA TYR A 91 8.43 6.74 12.25
C TYR A 91 8.09 7.21 13.66
N TRP A 92 6.80 7.31 13.92
CA TRP A 92 6.24 7.57 15.23
C TRP A 92 5.99 6.23 15.93
N GLU A 93 6.79 5.95 16.96
CA GLU A 93 6.69 4.69 17.70
C GLU A 93 5.50 4.71 18.67
N GLU A 94 4.94 3.53 18.94
CA GLU A 94 3.75 3.39 19.79
C GLU A 94 4.03 3.93 21.19
N LYS A 95 3.06 4.68 21.76
CA LYS A 95 3.14 5.34 23.08
C LYS A 95 4.16 6.47 23.19
N GLU A 96 4.83 6.82 22.10
CA GLU A 96 5.66 8.02 22.07
C GLU A 96 4.76 9.26 21.98
N ASP A 97 5.10 10.30 22.75
CA ASP A 97 4.49 11.63 22.63
C ASP A 97 5.29 12.46 21.63
N VAL A 98 4.62 13.06 20.65
CA VAL A 98 5.27 13.95 19.68
C VAL A 98 4.88 15.39 19.97
N ASN A 99 5.89 16.25 20.14
CA ASN A 99 5.70 17.69 20.19
C ASN A 99 5.93 18.31 18.82
N PHE A 100 4.84 18.59 18.09
CA PHE A 100 4.89 19.16 16.74
C PHE A 100 5.65 20.48 16.64
N SER A 101 5.74 21.26 17.72
CA SER A 101 6.49 22.53 17.70
C SER A 101 7.98 22.34 17.40
N LEU A 102 8.53 21.14 17.67
CA LEU A 102 9.94 20.82 17.40
C LEU A 102 10.21 20.51 15.92
N TYR A 103 9.15 20.29 15.12
CA TYR A 103 9.24 19.83 13.75
C TYR A 103 8.82 20.90 12.74
N GLY A 104 8.68 22.16 13.16
CA GLY A 104 8.22 23.26 12.30
C GLY A 104 9.10 23.52 11.06
N SER A 105 10.36 23.06 11.07
CA SER A 105 11.28 23.13 9.92
C SER A 105 11.44 21.80 9.17
N CYS A 106 10.74 20.73 9.58
CA CYS A 106 10.91 19.38 9.04
C CYS A 106 9.87 19.05 7.94
N TYR A 107 9.38 20.07 7.23
CA TYR A 107 8.53 19.88 6.07
C TYR A 107 8.79 20.96 5.03
N GLN A 108 8.43 20.65 3.79
CA GLN A 108 8.40 21.58 2.69
C GLN A 108 7.05 21.49 1.99
N GLU A 109 6.50 22.64 1.60
CA GLU A 109 5.38 22.69 0.67
C GLU A 109 5.92 22.57 -0.76
N LEU A 110 5.35 21.67 -1.55
CA LEU A 110 5.73 21.49 -2.95
C LEU A 110 5.13 22.64 -3.78
N GLU A 111 5.96 23.27 -4.63
CA GLU A 111 5.54 24.39 -5.50
C GLU A 111 4.47 23.98 -6.51
N GLU A 112 4.52 22.72 -6.97
CA GLU A 112 3.55 22.13 -7.86
C GLU A 112 2.77 21.05 -7.11
N THR A 113 1.43 21.19 -7.08
CA THR A 113 0.57 20.16 -6.52
C THR A 113 0.55 18.99 -7.49
N LYS A 114 1.21 17.90 -7.11
CA LYS A 114 1.17 16.67 -7.87
C LYS A 114 -0.19 16.00 -7.71
N PRO A 115 -0.72 15.35 -8.76
CA PRO A 115 -2.02 14.71 -8.71
C PRO A 115 -2.14 13.67 -7.60
N CYS A 116 -3.33 13.52 -7.03
CA CYS A 116 -3.63 12.48 -6.07
C CYS A 116 -4.23 11.24 -6.74
N ILE A 117 -3.72 10.07 -6.36
CA ILE A 117 -4.23 8.77 -6.77
C ILE A 117 -4.91 8.13 -5.56
N LEU A 118 -6.20 7.85 -5.68
CA LEU A 118 -7.01 7.30 -4.60
C LEU A 118 -7.17 5.77 -4.74
N TYR A 119 -7.28 5.07 -3.62
CA TYR A 119 -7.57 3.63 -3.61
C TYR A 119 -8.52 3.33 -2.48
N LEU A 120 -9.43 2.38 -2.65
CA LEU A 120 -10.19 1.86 -1.52
C LEU A 120 -9.30 0.93 -0.68
N LEU A 121 -9.35 1.07 0.64
CA LEU A 121 -8.57 0.21 1.55
C LEU A 121 -8.83 -1.29 1.29
N LYS A 122 -10.11 -1.65 1.09
CA LYS A 122 -10.54 -3.03 0.77
C LYS A 122 -9.98 -3.60 -0.52
N ASP A 123 -9.51 -2.74 -1.41
CA ASP A 123 -8.92 -3.16 -2.67
C ASP A 123 -7.42 -3.45 -2.56
N LEU A 124 -6.76 -3.03 -1.47
CA LEU A 124 -5.33 -3.17 -1.24
C LEU A 124 -4.97 -4.00 -0.01
N HIS A 125 -5.84 -4.06 1.00
CA HIS A 125 -5.57 -4.79 2.23
C HIS A 125 -6.00 -6.27 2.13
N ASN A 126 -5.15 -7.18 2.62
CA ASN A 126 -5.32 -8.64 2.57
C ASN A 126 -5.60 -9.21 1.16
N ILE A 127 -4.99 -8.62 0.13
CA ILE A 127 -5.11 -9.13 -1.23
C ILE A 127 -4.22 -10.35 -1.45
N LYS A 128 -4.79 -11.39 -2.05
CA LYS A 128 -4.06 -12.58 -2.47
C LYS A 128 -3.43 -12.36 -3.83
N ILE A 129 -2.14 -12.67 -3.95
CA ILE A 129 -1.34 -12.45 -5.15
C ILE A 129 -0.76 -13.80 -5.58
N PRO A 130 -1.34 -14.46 -6.58
CA PRO A 130 -0.86 -15.76 -7.04
C PRO A 130 0.47 -15.60 -7.78
N TYR A 131 1.40 -16.52 -7.56
CA TYR A 131 2.62 -16.63 -8.35
C TYR A 131 3.15 -18.07 -8.36
N GLU A 132 3.91 -18.41 -9.39
CA GLU A 132 4.56 -19.71 -9.49
C GLU A 132 5.99 -19.67 -8.91
N LYS A 133 6.37 -20.72 -8.19
CA LYS A 133 7.73 -20.89 -7.68
C LYS A 133 8.27 -22.29 -7.95
N LYS A 134 9.54 -22.35 -8.38
CA LYS A 134 10.23 -23.63 -8.56
C LYS A 134 10.46 -24.32 -7.21
N ALA A 135 10.09 -25.59 -7.15
CA ALA A 135 10.25 -26.46 -5.99
C ALA A 135 11.68 -27.00 -5.89
N ASP A 136 12.65 -26.10 -5.75
CA ASP A 136 14.03 -26.48 -5.51
C ASP A 136 14.20 -27.13 -4.12
N LYS A 137 15.39 -27.69 -3.87
CA LYS A 137 15.70 -28.38 -2.61
C LYS A 137 15.48 -27.50 -1.37
N ASN A 138 15.81 -26.21 -1.45
CA ASN A 138 15.67 -25.29 -0.32
C ASN A 138 14.20 -24.94 -0.08
N PHE A 139 13.46 -24.67 -1.15
CA PHE A 139 12.04 -24.37 -1.07
C PHE A 139 11.23 -25.57 -0.55
N LYS A 140 11.51 -26.78 -1.04
CA LYS A 140 10.92 -28.02 -0.50
C LYS A 140 11.17 -28.22 0.99
N LYS A 141 12.36 -27.83 1.48
CA LYS A 141 12.66 -27.87 2.92
C LYS A 141 11.82 -26.85 3.70
N GLN A 142 11.62 -25.65 3.14
CA GLN A 142 10.77 -24.62 3.75
C GLN A 142 9.30 -25.03 3.75
N LEU A 143 8.79 -25.63 2.67
CA LEU A 143 7.42 -26.15 2.59
C LEU A 143 7.15 -27.16 3.70
N LYS A 144 8.04 -28.15 3.89
CA LYS A 144 7.91 -29.12 4.98
C LYS A 144 7.88 -28.49 6.37
N VAL A 145 8.65 -27.43 6.60
CA VAL A 145 8.59 -26.72 7.89
C VAL A 145 7.25 -25.99 8.02
N ALA A 146 6.81 -25.32 6.95
CA ALA A 146 5.57 -24.57 6.95
C ALA A 146 4.32 -25.45 7.10
N GLU A 147 4.28 -26.63 6.45
CA GLU A 147 3.24 -27.66 6.63
C GLU A 147 3.10 -28.05 8.11
N ASN A 148 4.23 -28.22 8.81
CA ASN A 148 4.23 -28.61 10.22
C ASN A 148 3.89 -27.45 11.18
N GLU A 149 4.26 -26.21 10.85
CA GLU A 149 4.09 -25.05 11.73
C GLU A 149 2.76 -24.30 11.52
N PHE A 150 2.23 -24.28 10.29
CA PHE A 150 1.12 -23.41 9.89
C PHE A 150 -0.08 -24.16 9.31
N ASP A 151 -0.06 -25.50 9.30
CA ASP A 151 -1.13 -26.35 8.75
C ASP A 151 -1.49 -25.97 7.29
N LEU A 152 -0.45 -25.64 6.51
CA LEU A 152 -0.58 -25.30 5.09
C LEU A 152 -0.43 -26.56 4.25
N ASP A 153 -1.41 -26.89 3.41
CA ASP A 153 -1.33 -28.01 2.47
C ASP A 153 -0.78 -27.54 1.12
N PHE A 154 0.43 -28.00 0.78
CA PHE A 154 1.04 -27.76 -0.52
C PHE A 154 1.12 -29.07 -1.31
N SER A 155 0.30 -29.22 -2.34
CA SER A 155 0.39 -30.37 -3.25
C SER A 155 1.61 -30.24 -4.17
N VAL A 156 2.72 -30.90 -3.83
CA VAL A 156 3.93 -30.92 -4.66
C VAL A 156 3.97 -32.17 -5.56
N PRO A 157 4.01 -32.02 -6.89
CA PRO A 157 4.19 -33.17 -7.79
C PRO A 157 5.53 -33.88 -7.52
N THR A 158 5.48 -35.20 -7.27
CA THR A 158 6.67 -36.00 -6.92
C THR A 158 7.53 -36.40 -8.12
N ASN A 159 6.99 -36.32 -9.34
CA ASN A 159 7.58 -36.95 -10.53
C ASN A 159 8.37 -35.99 -11.45
N THR A 160 8.51 -34.72 -11.07
CA THR A 160 9.20 -33.70 -11.88
C THR A 160 10.44 -33.19 -11.14
N LYS A 161 11.52 -32.96 -11.90
CA LYS A 161 12.70 -32.26 -11.37
C LYS A 161 12.33 -30.78 -11.24
N ASP A 162 12.25 -30.31 -9.99
CA ASP A 162 11.92 -28.92 -9.63
C ASP A 162 10.60 -28.40 -10.26
N PRO A 163 9.43 -29.02 -9.96
CA PRO A 163 8.15 -28.57 -10.49
C PRO A 163 7.90 -27.11 -10.12
N LEU A 164 7.15 -26.40 -10.97
CA LEU A 164 6.52 -25.16 -10.57
C LEU A 164 5.34 -25.48 -9.65
N ILE A 165 5.24 -24.77 -8.54
CA ILE A 165 4.15 -24.86 -7.59
C ILE A 165 3.47 -23.48 -7.55
N ASP A 166 2.16 -23.49 -7.62
CA ASP A 166 1.32 -22.32 -7.38
C ASP A 166 1.35 -21.97 -5.90
N VAL A 167 1.69 -20.72 -5.59
CA VAL A 167 1.73 -20.21 -4.23
C VAL A 167 1.12 -18.81 -4.18
N GLU A 168 0.72 -18.39 -2.99
CA GLU A 168 0.11 -17.08 -2.78
C GLU A 168 1.03 -16.19 -1.92
N ALA A 169 1.23 -14.95 -2.35
CA ALA A 169 1.68 -13.87 -1.49
C ALA A 169 0.46 -13.08 -1.00
N VAL A 170 0.61 -12.36 0.10
CA VAL A 170 -0.46 -11.51 0.65
C VAL A 170 0.00 -10.05 0.70
N GLY A 171 -0.67 -9.20 -0.07
CA GLY A 171 -0.54 -7.75 0.03
C GLY A 171 -1.38 -7.22 1.18
N PHE A 172 -0.83 -6.29 1.96
CA PHE A 172 -1.52 -5.71 3.10
C PHE A 172 -1.07 -4.27 3.38
N ILE A 173 -1.99 -3.46 3.87
CA ILE A 173 -1.74 -2.11 4.39
C ILE A 173 -1.35 -2.19 5.86
N GLU A 174 -0.33 -1.45 6.25
CA GLU A 174 0.12 -1.28 7.64
C GLU A 174 0.16 0.21 7.99
N HIS A 175 -0.36 0.56 9.17
CA HIS A 175 -0.25 1.92 9.68
C HIS A 175 1.17 2.19 10.16
N LYS A 176 1.81 3.20 9.57
CA LYS A 176 3.21 3.58 9.78
C LYS A 176 3.30 5.10 9.93
N PRO A 177 2.70 5.70 10.96
CA PRO A 177 2.72 7.14 11.12
C PRO A 177 4.16 7.64 11.20
N THR A 178 4.40 8.84 10.68
CA THR A 178 5.65 9.59 10.91
C THR A 178 5.42 10.72 11.90
N LYS A 179 6.50 11.35 12.37
CA LYS A 179 6.44 12.49 13.31
C LYS A 179 5.59 13.65 12.82
N LEU A 180 5.47 13.84 11.52
CA LEU A 180 4.65 14.90 10.91
C LEU A 180 3.50 14.38 10.06
N ASN A 181 3.23 13.07 10.06
CA ASN A 181 2.15 12.50 9.27
C ASN A 181 1.53 11.30 9.97
N PHE A 182 0.50 11.57 10.78
CA PHE A 182 -0.24 10.53 11.50
C PHE A 182 -0.99 9.59 10.54
N TRP A 183 -1.46 10.06 9.39
CA TRP A 183 -2.24 9.24 8.46
C TRP A 183 -1.40 8.34 7.56
N HIS A 184 -0.07 8.39 7.69
CA HIS A 184 0.83 7.61 6.85
C HIS A 184 0.62 6.11 7.02
N VAL A 185 0.42 5.44 5.88
CA VAL A 185 0.37 3.98 5.76
C VAL A 185 1.33 3.50 4.69
N GLU A 186 1.74 2.25 4.80
CA GLU A 186 2.57 1.59 3.80
C GLU A 186 1.89 0.32 3.29
N PHE A 187 1.97 0.06 1.98
CA PHE A 187 1.63 -1.23 1.41
C PHE A 187 2.83 -2.17 1.49
N HIS A 188 2.60 -3.37 2.02
CA HIS A 188 3.58 -4.41 2.18
C HIS A 188 3.10 -5.73 1.59
N VAL A 189 4.05 -6.64 1.40
CA VAL A 189 3.77 -7.99 0.94
C VAL A 189 4.37 -8.98 1.93
N LYS A 190 3.64 -10.04 2.24
CA LYS A 190 4.13 -11.26 2.86
C LYS A 190 4.27 -12.34 1.79
N ASP A 191 5.34 -13.11 1.83
CA ASP A 191 5.50 -14.28 0.96
C ASP A 191 4.57 -15.43 1.40
N CYS A 192 4.63 -16.55 0.67
CA CYS A 192 3.86 -17.76 0.97
C CYS A 192 4.18 -18.41 2.32
N PHE A 193 5.18 -17.92 3.05
CA PHE A 193 5.53 -18.33 4.41
C PHE A 193 5.21 -17.24 5.44
N MET A 194 4.35 -16.29 5.07
CA MET A 194 3.95 -15.16 5.90
C MET A 194 5.11 -14.23 6.32
N LYS A 195 6.26 -14.33 5.64
CA LYS A 195 7.42 -13.46 5.92
C LYS A 195 7.31 -12.17 5.14
N ARG A 196 7.45 -11.05 5.85
CA ARG A 196 7.43 -9.72 5.23
C ARG A 196 8.60 -9.57 4.25
N VAL A 197 8.28 -9.08 3.06
CA VAL A 197 9.23 -8.85 1.99
C VAL A 197 9.94 -7.52 2.20
N ASP A 198 11.26 -7.56 2.32
CA ASP A 198 12.11 -6.37 2.47
C ASP A 198 12.52 -5.84 1.08
N ARG A 199 12.00 -4.66 0.72
CA ARG A 199 12.31 -3.93 -0.52
C ARG A 199 13.80 -3.88 -0.85
N ASN A 200 14.66 -3.71 0.15
CA ASN A 200 16.10 -3.56 -0.05
C ASN A 200 16.78 -4.89 -0.38
N LYS A 201 16.14 -6.02 -0.06
CA LYS A 201 16.63 -7.38 -0.35
C LYS A 201 16.00 -7.97 -1.60
N VAL A 202 14.93 -7.37 -2.12
CA VAL A 202 14.25 -7.82 -3.34
C VAL A 202 15.14 -7.62 -4.56
N LYS A 203 15.32 -8.69 -5.33
CA LYS A 203 15.96 -8.66 -6.65
C LYS A 203 14.91 -8.93 -7.72
N ILE A 204 14.77 -7.99 -8.65
CA ILE A 204 13.91 -8.12 -9.81
C ILE A 204 14.80 -8.32 -11.01
N LYS A 205 14.55 -9.39 -11.75
CA LYS A 205 15.23 -9.68 -13.01
C LYS A 205 14.16 -9.79 -14.08
N LYS A 206 14.46 -9.28 -15.26
CA LYS A 206 13.62 -9.39 -16.45
C LYS A 206 14.39 -10.20 -17.50
N ASP A 207 13.68 -10.95 -18.33
CA ASP A 207 14.28 -11.64 -19.48
C ASP A 207 14.53 -10.65 -20.64
N ALA A 208 14.94 -11.17 -21.80
CA ALA A 208 15.20 -10.37 -23.00
C ALA A 208 13.95 -9.65 -23.55
N LEU A 209 12.75 -10.07 -23.14
CA LEU A 209 11.48 -9.47 -23.52
C LEU A 209 10.95 -8.49 -22.46
N GLY A 210 11.70 -8.27 -21.38
CA GLY A 210 11.28 -7.42 -20.27
C GLY A 210 10.33 -8.10 -19.28
N ILE A 211 10.09 -9.40 -19.41
CA ILE A 211 9.15 -10.13 -18.54
C ILE A 211 9.87 -10.48 -17.23
N PRO A 212 9.28 -10.17 -16.06
CA PRO A 212 9.89 -10.52 -14.78
C PRO A 212 10.08 -12.03 -14.60
N THR A 213 11.29 -12.45 -14.23
CA THR A 213 11.64 -13.87 -14.04
C THR A 213 11.84 -14.26 -12.56
N THR A 214 11.79 -13.29 -11.65
CA THR A 214 11.83 -13.54 -10.20
C THR A 214 10.42 -13.49 -9.65
N TRP A 215 10.14 -14.28 -8.62
CA TRP A 215 8.82 -14.28 -7.98
C TRP A 215 8.40 -12.88 -7.51
N ALA A 216 9.33 -12.10 -6.95
CA ALA A 216 9.05 -10.73 -6.51
C ALA A 216 8.76 -9.79 -7.68
N GLY A 217 9.39 -10.03 -8.84
CA GLY A 217 9.07 -9.32 -10.07
C GLY A 217 7.68 -9.67 -10.60
N LEU A 218 7.30 -10.95 -10.57
CA LEU A 218 5.94 -11.40 -10.95
C LEU A 218 4.87 -10.79 -10.04
N VAL A 219 5.09 -10.82 -8.73
CA VAL A 219 4.20 -10.19 -7.73
C VAL A 219 4.07 -8.68 -8.00
N SER A 220 5.19 -8.00 -8.26
CA SER A 220 5.18 -6.57 -8.56
C SER A 220 4.39 -6.25 -9.84
N ALA A 221 4.64 -6.98 -10.93
CA ALA A 221 3.91 -6.80 -12.18
C ALA A 221 2.41 -7.04 -12.00
N PHE A 222 2.02 -8.08 -11.25
CA PHE A 222 0.60 -8.33 -10.93
C PHE A 222 -0.02 -7.15 -10.17
N LEU A 223 0.66 -6.65 -9.14
CA LEU A 223 0.17 -5.51 -8.36
C LEU A 223 0.00 -4.26 -9.22
N ILE A 224 1.02 -3.93 -10.03
CA ILE A 224 0.98 -2.78 -10.93
C ILE A 224 -0.20 -2.93 -11.90
N GLU A 225 -0.23 -4.00 -12.68
CA GLU A 225 -1.21 -4.15 -13.77
C GLU A 225 -2.64 -4.38 -13.27
N LYS A 226 -2.82 -5.24 -12.26
CA LYS A 226 -4.14 -5.75 -11.89
C LYS A 226 -4.77 -4.99 -10.74
N ILE A 227 -3.96 -4.34 -9.89
CA ILE A 227 -4.44 -3.65 -8.70
C ILE A 227 -4.35 -2.14 -8.90
N PHE A 228 -3.15 -1.61 -9.17
CA PHE A 228 -2.94 -0.17 -9.20
C PHE A 228 -3.45 0.49 -10.49
N LEU A 229 -3.15 -0.08 -11.66
CA LEU A 229 -3.55 0.52 -12.95
C LEU A 229 -5.00 0.26 -13.33
N LYS A 230 -5.50 -0.98 -13.16
CA LYS A 230 -6.83 -1.37 -13.65
C LYS A 230 -7.99 -0.78 -12.87
N LYS A 231 -7.79 -0.38 -11.61
CA LYS A 231 -8.86 0.11 -10.73
C LYS A 231 -9.08 1.63 -10.79
N TYR A 232 -8.28 2.38 -11.55
CA TYR A 232 -8.39 3.83 -11.58
C TYR A 232 -8.81 4.38 -12.95
N LYS A 233 -9.99 4.99 -12.98
CA LYS A 233 -10.37 5.98 -14.00
C LYS A 233 -10.46 7.32 -13.28
N LYS A 234 -9.99 8.40 -13.90
CA LYS A 234 -10.05 9.81 -13.44
C LYS A 234 -11.39 10.29 -12.86
N LYS A 235 -12.46 9.49 -12.95
CA LYS A 235 -13.72 9.62 -12.20
C LYS A 235 -13.90 8.50 -11.17
N ILE A 236 -13.16 8.59 -10.07
CA ILE A 236 -13.72 8.29 -8.75
C ILE A 236 -13.73 9.62 -7.98
N VAL A 237 -14.31 10.66 -8.60
CA VAL A 237 -15.18 11.52 -7.79
C VAL A 237 -16.45 10.70 -7.73
N PRO A 238 -16.74 10.02 -6.62
CA PRO A 238 -18.09 9.53 -6.42
C PRO A 238 -18.95 10.77 -6.55
N THR A 239 -19.71 10.81 -7.63
CA THR A 239 -20.60 11.93 -7.95
C THR A 239 -21.67 12.08 -6.86
N GLU A 240 -21.71 11.12 -5.94
CA GLU A 240 -22.46 11.04 -4.70
C GLU A 240 -21.62 10.33 -3.60
N ILE A 241 -20.38 10.77 -3.29
CA ILE A 241 -20.07 10.81 -1.85
C ILE A 241 -20.83 12.06 -1.44
N ASP A 242 -22.04 11.86 -0.91
CA ASP A 242 -22.80 12.91 -0.28
C ASP A 242 -21.81 13.75 0.54
N SER A 243 -21.77 15.05 0.27
CA SER A 243 -21.05 16.01 1.10
C SER A 243 -21.49 15.95 2.57
N GLU A 244 -22.52 15.17 2.90
CA GLU A 244 -22.94 14.79 4.25
C GLU A 244 -21.95 13.86 4.99
N PHE A 245 -21.02 13.18 4.31
CA PHE A 245 -20.03 12.30 4.98
C PHE A 245 -18.88 13.05 5.69
N TYR A 246 -18.81 14.37 5.55
CA TYR A 246 -17.74 15.21 6.12
C TYR A 246 -18.17 16.14 7.25
N ILE A 247 -19.40 16.02 7.75
CA ILE A 247 -19.81 16.77 8.96
C ILE A 247 -19.42 15.95 10.19
N VAL A 248 -18.18 16.15 10.67
CA VAL A 248 -17.87 15.90 12.08
C VAL A 248 -18.60 16.99 12.85
N ASP A 249 -19.75 16.64 13.44
CA ASP A 249 -20.52 17.54 14.29
C ASP A 249 -19.62 17.93 15.48
N LYS A 250 -19.08 19.16 15.43
CA LYS A 250 -18.26 19.73 16.51
C LYS A 250 -19.20 20.12 17.65
N ASN A 251 -19.54 19.16 18.50
CA ASN A 251 -20.07 19.44 19.83
C ASN A 251 -18.93 19.65 20.82
#